data_AF-L7FBN5-F1
#
_entry.id   AF-L7FBN5-F1
#
_cell.length_a   1.000
_cell.length_b   1.000
_cell.length_c   1.000
_cell.angle_alpha   90.00
_cell.angle_beta   90.00
_cell.angle_gamma   90.00
#
_symmetry.space_group_name_H-M   'P 1'
#
loop_
_entity.id
_entity.type
_entity.pdbx_description
1 polymer ?
#
loop_
_entity_poly.entity_id
_entity_poly.type
_entity_poly.pdbx_seq_one_letter_code
_entity_poly.pdbx_strand_id
1 'polypeptide(L)' 'MAWKQLAARPYIWGTFVWAMFDFASDGRNEGSQPGINDKGLVTHDRQIRKDAFYWYKPTGRTLPPFTSPA' A
#
# COMPACT_ATOMS: atom_id res chain seq x y z
N MET A 1 6.55 12.78 3.15
CA MET A 1 6.91 11.52 3.86
C MET A 1 6.10 11.40 5.15
N ALA A 2 4.85 10.92 5.07
CA ALA A 2 3.95 10.83 6.23
C ALA A 2 4.51 9.96 7.37
N TRP A 3 5.19 8.85 7.05
CA TRP A 3 5.84 7.98 8.03
C TRP A 3 6.82 8.72 8.95
N LYS A 4 7.74 9.52 8.40
CA LYS A 4 8.73 10.27 9.20
C LYS A 4 8.05 11.25 10.18
N GLN A 5 6.92 11.83 9.78
CA GLN A 5 6.15 12.73 10.64
C GLN A 5 5.43 11.98 11.76
N LEU A 6 4.84 10.82 11.45
CA LEU A 6 4.15 9.98 12.43
C LEU A 6 5.13 9.37 13.44
N ALA A 7 6.27 8.85 12.98
CA ALA A 7 7.32 8.28 13.81
C ALA A 7 7.90 9.28 14.83
N ALA A 8 7.87 10.58 14.52
CA ALA A 8 8.34 11.64 15.41
C ALA A 8 7.33 12.03 16.51
N ARG A 9 6.13 11.43 16.55
CA ARG A 9 5.03 11.83 17.45
C ARG A 9 4.62 10.66 18.36
N PRO A 10 5.35 10.40 19.46
CA PRO A 10 5.10 9.24 20.33
C PRO A 10 3.75 9.29 21.07
N TYR A 11 3.09 10.46 21.12
CA TYR A 11 1.73 10.60 21.67
C TYR A 11 0.64 10.04 20.75
N ILE A 12 0.96 9.70 19.49
CA ILE A 12 0.03 9.01 18.59
C ILE A 12 0.10 7.52 18.92
N TRP A 13 -0.97 7.01 19.53
CA TRP A 13 -1.04 5.62 20.00
C TRP A 13 -1.15 4.59 18.87
N GLY A 14 -1.61 5.00 17.68
CA GLY A 14 -1.81 4.09 16.55
C GLY A 14 -1.98 4.83 15.22
N THR A 15 -1.51 4.19 14.15
CA THR A 15 -1.61 4.70 12.77
C THR A 15 -2.08 3.58 11.85
N PHE A 16 -3.07 3.87 11.02
CA PHE A 16 -3.70 2.88 10.15
C PHE A 16 -3.60 3.34 8.70
N VAL A 17 -3.06 2.47 7.84
CA VAL A 17 -2.95 2.76 6.41
C VAL A 17 -4.33 2.59 5.75
N TRP A 18 -4.73 3.60 4.97
CA TRP A 18 -5.87 3.50 4.05
C TRP A 18 -5.35 3.29 2.63
N ALA A 19 -5.39 2.08 2.08
CA ALA A 19 -5.92 0.84 2.64
C ALA A 19 -4.92 -0.32 2.45
N MET A 20 -5.24 -1.48 3.02
CA MET A 20 -4.41 -2.67 2.79
C MET A 20 -4.51 -3.17 1.35
N PHE A 21 -5.72 -3.15 0.79
CA PHE A 21 -6.03 -3.66 -0.55
C PHE A 21 -6.78 -2.60 -1.34
N ASP A 22 -6.65 -2.64 -2.66
CA ASP A 22 -7.58 -1.93 -3.53
C ASP A 22 -8.99 -2.53 -3.35
N PHE A 23 -10.02 -1.70 -3.41
CA PHE A 23 -11.40 -2.10 -3.14
C PHE A 23 -12.41 -1.35 -4.03
N ALA A 24 -13.57 -1.97 -4.24
CA ALA A 24 -14.66 -1.40 -5.03
C ALA A 24 -15.23 -0.13 -4.39
N SER A 25 -15.40 0.89 -5.22
CA SER A 25 -15.98 2.18 -4.86
C SER A 25 -16.59 2.78 -6.13
N ASP A 26 -17.83 2.41 -6.42
CA ASP A 26 -18.51 2.62 -7.70
C ASP A 26 -18.45 4.07 -8.25
N GLY A 27 -18.62 5.07 -7.39
CA GLY A 27 -18.57 6.48 -7.80
C GLY A 27 -17.19 7.03 -8.18
N ARG A 28 -16.12 6.22 -8.19
CA ARG A 28 -14.75 6.65 -8.54
C ARG A 28 -14.53 6.59 -10.04
N ASN A 29 -13.94 7.64 -10.62
CA ASN A 29 -13.44 7.65 -11.99
C ASN A 29 -12.05 8.30 -12.01
N GLU A 30 -11.07 7.59 -11.44
CA GLU A 30 -9.70 8.05 -11.22
C GLU A 30 -8.70 6.90 -11.45
N GLY A 31 -7.41 7.22 -11.49
CA GLY A 31 -6.36 6.19 -11.60
C GLY A 31 -6.41 5.43 -12.93
N SER A 32 -6.18 4.12 -12.89
CA SER A 32 -6.11 3.24 -14.07
C SER A 32 -7.43 2.55 -14.43
N GLN A 33 -8.44 2.60 -13.55
CA GLN A 33 -9.73 1.94 -13.77
C GLN A 33 -10.87 2.62 -12.99
N PRO A 34 -12.06 2.82 -13.60
CA PRO A 34 -13.25 3.29 -12.88
C PRO A 34 -13.71 2.31 -11.79
N GLY A 35 -14.44 2.81 -10.80
CA GLY A 35 -15.09 2.00 -9.77
C GLY A 35 -14.16 1.40 -8.71
N ILE A 36 -12.87 1.76 -8.69
CA ILE A 36 -11.88 1.23 -7.74
C ILE A 36 -11.23 2.35 -6.93
N ASN A 37 -11.06 2.11 -5.64
CA ASN A 37 -10.12 2.84 -4.81
C ASN A 37 -8.77 2.14 -4.85
N ASP A 38 -7.79 2.78 -5.50
CA ASP A 38 -6.46 2.25 -5.81
C ASP A 38 -5.39 2.55 -4.74
N LYS A 39 -5.81 2.94 -3.53
CA LYS A 39 -4.94 3.30 -2.40
C LYS A 39 -4.43 2.11 -1.60
N GLY A 40 -4.76 0.89 -2.03
CA GLY A 40 -4.28 -0.34 -1.43
C GLY A 40 -2.76 -0.47 -1.52
N LEU A 41 -2.13 -1.04 -0.49
CA LEU A 41 -0.74 -1.51 -0.59
C LEU A 41 -0.62 -2.75 -1.51
N VAL A 42 -1.72 -3.44 -1.75
CA VAL A 42 -1.84 -4.65 -2.57
C VAL A 42 -3.03 -4.49 -3.53
N THR A 43 -2.94 -5.07 -4.73
CA THR A 43 -4.02 -5.00 -5.73
C THR A 43 -5.30 -5.70 -5.30
N HIS A 44 -6.40 -5.37 -6.00
CA HIS A 44 -7.74 -5.89 -5.73
C HIS A 44 -7.84 -7.43 -5.85
N ASP A 45 -7.08 -8.05 -6.74
CA ASP A 45 -7.00 -9.51 -6.87
C ASP A 45 -6.00 -10.17 -5.90
N ARG A 46 -5.32 -9.35 -5.09
CA ARG A 46 -4.29 -9.73 -4.11
C ARG A 46 -3.02 -10.33 -4.75
N GLN A 47 -2.84 -10.22 -6.06
CA GLN A 47 -1.69 -10.81 -6.77
C GLN A 47 -0.43 -9.93 -6.69
N ILE A 48 -0.59 -8.61 -6.75
CA ILE A 48 0.53 -7.67 -6.82
C ILE A 48 0.65 -6.91 -5.50
N ARG A 49 1.84 -6.97 -4.90
CA ARG A 49 2.23 -6.15 -3.73
C ARG A 49 3.00 -4.94 -4.24
N LYS A 50 2.48 -3.74 -4.00
CA LYS A 50 3.08 -2.47 -4.46
C LYS A 50 4.32 -2.13 -3.63
N ASP A 51 5.19 -1.26 -4.10
CA ASP A 51 6.44 -0.90 -3.39
C ASP A 51 6.21 -0.46 -1.93
N ALA A 52 5.12 0.29 -1.70
CA ALA A 52 4.73 0.73 -0.36
C ALA A 52 4.44 -0.43 0.60
N PHE A 53 3.97 -1.59 0.12
CA PHE A 53 3.82 -2.79 0.95
C PHE A 53 5.16 -3.23 1.55
N TYR A 54 6.21 -3.24 0.71
CA TYR A 54 7.54 -3.69 1.14
C TYR A 54 8.23 -2.67 2.05
N TRP A 55 7.90 -1.38 1.94
CA TRP A 55 8.32 -0.38 2.92
C TRP A 55 7.81 -0.68 4.34
N TYR A 56 6.56 -1.15 4.48
CA TYR A 56 5.99 -1.50 5.79
C TYR A 56 6.34 -2.93 6.24
N LYS A 57 6.88 -3.78 5.37
CA LYS A 57 7.26 -5.15 5.71
C LYS A 57 8.64 -5.17 6.37
N PRO A 58 8.79 -5.71 7.60
CA PRO A 58 10.11 -5.88 8.21
C PRO A 58 11.00 -6.80 7.36
N THR A 59 12.21 -6.35 7.05
CA THR A 59 13.22 -7.15 6.36
C THR A 59 13.79 -8.21 7.32
N GLY A 60 13.26 -9.43 7.21
CA GLY A 60 13.78 -10.63 7.90
C GLY A 60 13.46 -11.95 7.19
N ARG A 61 12.72 -11.91 6.07
CA ARG A 61 12.57 -13.03 5.13
C ARG A 61 13.18 -12.57 3.81
N THR A 62 14.30 -13.17 3.43
CA THR A 62 14.92 -13.04 2.09
C THR A 62 13.83 -13.17 1.03
N LEU A 63 13.63 -12.11 0.25
CA LEU A 63 12.83 -12.17 -0.97
C LEU A 63 13.82 -12.22 -2.14
N PRO A 64 13.51 -12.99 -3.21
CA PRO A 64 14.27 -12.89 -4.44
C PRO A 64 14.23 -11.44 -4.95
N PRO A 65 15.30 -10.95 -5.59
CA PRO A 65 15.34 -9.60 -6.14
C PRO A 65 14.17 -9.38 -7.08
N PHE A 66 13.50 -8.24 -6.92
CA PHE A 66 12.44 -7.77 -7.80
C PHE A 66 13.03 -7.57 -9.20
N THR A 67 12.70 -8.45 -10.15
CA THR A 67 12.85 -8.17 -11.58
C THR A 67 11.52 -7.62 -12.09
N SER A 68 11.50 -6.35 -12.47
CA SER A 68 10.39 -5.76 -13.23
C SER A 68 10.18 -6.58 -14.50
N PRO A 69 9.00 -7.17 -14.75
CA PRO A 69 8.66 -7.57 -16.10
C PRO A 69 8.51 -6.29 -16.94
N ALA A 70 9.09 -6.33 -18.14
CA ALA A 70 8.88 -5.34 -19.18
C ALA A 70 7.42 -5.33 -19.66
#